data_AF-A0A0Q5URN5-F1
#
_entry.id   AF-A0A0Q5URN5-F1
#
_cell.length_a   1.000
_cell.length_b   1.000
_cell.length_c   1.000
_cell.angle_alpha   90.00
_cell.angle_beta   90.00
_cell.angle_gamma   90.00
#
_symmetry.space_group_name_H-M   'P 1'
#
loop_
_entity.id
_entity.type
_entity.pdbx_description
1 polymer ?
#
loop_
_entity_poly.entity_id
_entity_poly.type
_entity_poly.pdbx_seq_one_letter_code
_entity_poly.pdbx_strand_id
1 'polypeptide(L)' 'MVKKLKEEILLKDASIKKVQFDKYWFYDLKDVADYLNEDLSEVEYIHLPFVVDEVKINTKCATLEDIERARTAKGKTI' A
#
# COMPACT_ATOMS: atom_id res chain seq x y z
N MET A 1 -19.89 0.76 3.81
CA MET A 1 -19.20 1.92 4.41
C MET A 1 -17.79 1.93 3.88
N VAL A 2 -17.41 2.92 3.06
CA VAL A 2 -16.03 3.02 2.54
C VAL A 2 -15.13 3.37 3.71
N LYS A 3 -14.41 2.38 4.27
CA LYS A 3 -13.32 2.63 5.23
C LYS A 3 -12.40 3.66 4.59
N LYS A 4 -12.28 4.88 5.11
CA LYS A 4 -11.29 5.84 4.58
C LYS A 4 -9.91 5.26 4.85
N LEU A 5 -9.20 4.86 3.80
CA LEU A 5 -7.80 4.49 3.95
C LEU A 5 -7.04 5.80 4.10
N LYS A 6 -6.35 6.00 5.21
CA LYS A 6 -5.52 7.17 5.44
C LYS A 6 -4.11 6.72 5.70
N GLU A 7 -3.17 7.55 5.28
CA GLU A 7 -1.74 7.32 5.51
C GLU A 7 -1.46 7.08 6.99
N GLU A 8 -2.11 7.85 7.88
CA GLU A 8 -2.04 7.69 9.33
C GLU A 8 -2.45 6.29 9.83
N ILE A 9 -3.38 5.62 9.15
CA ILE A 9 -3.84 4.28 9.52
C ILE A 9 -2.79 3.26 9.13
N LEU A 10 -2.31 3.31 7.88
CA LEU A 10 -1.22 2.46 7.42
C LEU A 10 0.10 2.71 8.18
N LEU A 11 0.30 3.94 8.65
CA LEU A 11 1.42 4.32 9.51
C LEU A 11 1.26 3.79 10.93
N LYS A 12 0.05 3.82 11.50
CA LYS A 12 -0.25 3.26 12.83
C LYS A 12 -0.25 1.74 12.86
N ASP A 13 -0.63 1.10 11.77
CA ASP A 13 -0.64 -0.35 11.66
C ASP A 13 0.80 -0.89 11.56
N ALA A 14 1.18 -1.68 12.56
CA ALA A 14 2.49 -2.33 12.63
C ALA A 14 2.57 -3.59 11.75
N SER A 15 1.41 -4.14 11.37
CA SER A 15 1.34 -5.29 10.45
C SER A 15 1.65 -4.90 9.01
N ILE A 16 1.56 -3.62 8.65
CA ILE A 16 1.78 -3.16 7.27
C ILE A 16 3.24 -2.75 7.08
N LYS A 17 3.96 -3.52 6.26
CA LYS A 17 5.32 -3.16 5.86
C LYS A 17 5.28 -1.87 5.06
N LYS A 18 6.09 -0.92 5.46
CA LYS A 18 6.15 0.40 4.85
C LYS A 18 7.57 0.89 4.80
N VAL A 19 7.77 1.81 3.88
CA VAL A 19 9.02 2.54 3.75
C VAL A 19 8.81 3.95 3.25
N GLN A 20 9.62 4.85 3.80
CA GLN A 20 9.86 6.15 3.24
C GLN A 20 10.93 6.08 2.14
N PHE A 21 10.53 6.38 0.90
CA PHE A 21 11.46 6.59 -0.21
C PHE A 21 11.31 8.00 -0.74
N ASP A 22 12.43 8.73 -0.83
CA ASP A 22 12.53 10.15 -1.17
C ASP A 22 11.76 11.08 -0.20
N LYS A 23 10.44 11.17 -0.35
CA LYS A 23 9.50 11.87 0.54
C LYS A 23 8.14 11.17 0.64
N TYR A 24 7.97 10.04 -0.03
CA TYR A 24 6.70 9.33 -0.10
C TYR A 24 6.77 8.03 0.69
N TRP A 25 5.66 7.69 1.32
CA TRP A 25 5.49 6.40 1.98
C TRP A 25 4.94 5.39 1.00
N PHE A 26 5.65 4.27 0.89
CA PHE A 26 5.25 3.12 0.11
C PHE A 26 4.90 2.00 1.08
N TYR A 27 3.74 1.38 0.85
CA TYR A 27 3.15 0.35 1.69
C TYR A 27 3.09 -0.97 0.92
N ASP A 28 3.42 -2.08 1.56
CA ASP A 28 3.38 -3.39 0.91
C ASP A 28 1.93 -3.77 0.59
N LEU A 29 1.68 -4.12 -0.67
CA LEU A 29 0.32 -4.41 -1.12
C LEU A 29 -0.28 -5.63 -0.43
N LYS A 30 0.53 -6.64 -0.08
CA LYS A 30 0.00 -7.84 0.58
C LYS A 30 -0.56 -7.48 1.95
N ASP A 31 0.19 -6.70 2.73
CA ASP A 31 -0.25 -6.32 4.06
C ASP A 31 -1.44 -5.35 4.01
N VAL A 32 -1.44 -4.41 3.05
CA VAL A 32 -2.58 -3.49 2.87
C VAL A 32 -3.84 -4.26 2.44
N ALA A 33 -3.72 -5.23 1.53
CA ALA A 33 -4.82 -6.08 1.08
C ALA A 33 -5.39 -6.91 2.24
N ASP A 34 -4.52 -7.52 3.04
CA ASP A 34 -4.88 -8.28 4.23
C ASP A 34 -5.62 -7.39 5.25
N TYR A 35 -5.09 -6.19 5.50
CA TYR A 35 -5.67 -5.20 6.41
C TYR A 35 -7.06 -4.72 5.98
N LEU A 36 -7.21 -4.39 4.70
CA LEU A 36 -8.49 -3.96 4.13
C LEU A 36 -9.47 -5.14 4.01
N ASN A 37 -8.96 -6.37 4.05
CA ASN A 37 -9.70 -7.59 3.72
C ASN A 37 -10.34 -7.49 2.32
N GLU A 38 -9.65 -6.81 1.39
CA GLU A 38 -10.08 -6.59 0.01
C GLU A 38 -8.94 -6.96 -0.94
N ASP A 39 -9.31 -7.43 -2.14
CA ASP A 39 -8.35 -7.70 -3.19
C ASP A 39 -7.87 -6.38 -3.80
N LEU A 40 -6.69 -5.95 -3.35
CA LEU A 40 -5.94 -4.80 -3.87
C LEU A 40 -4.91 -5.22 -4.92
N SER A 41 -5.01 -6.43 -5.48
CA SER A 41 -4.13 -6.89 -6.56
C SER A 41 -4.21 -6.00 -7.82
N GLU A 42 -5.28 -5.21 -7.97
CA GLU A 42 -5.46 -4.22 -9.05
C GLU A 42 -4.90 -2.83 -8.73
N VAL A 43 -4.40 -2.60 -7.52
CA VAL A 43 -3.68 -1.36 -7.19
C VAL A 43 -2.41 -1.29 -8.02
N GLU A 44 -2.10 -0.11 -8.53
CA GLU A 44 -0.81 0.17 -9.15
C GLU A 44 0.30 0.03 -8.10
N TYR A 45 1.17 -0.95 -8.29
CA TYR A 45 2.34 -1.17 -7.44
C TYR A 45 3.63 -0.90 -8.18
N ILE A 46 4.61 -0.47 -7.42
CA ILE A 46 5.98 -0.32 -7.87
C ILE A 46 6.88 -1.28 -7.10
N HIS A 47 7.93 -1.73 -7.79
CA HIS A 47 8.96 -2.56 -7.20
C HIS A 47 10.09 -1.66 -6.72
N LEU A 48 10.05 -1.28 -5.44
CA LEU A 48 11.14 -0.52 -4.86
C LEU A 48 12.21 -1.47 -4.31
N PRO A 49 13.50 -1.23 -4.62
CA PRO A 49 14.60 -1.94 -4.00
C PRO A 49 14.69 -1.53 -2.53
N PHE A 50 14.17 -2.37 -1.67
CA PHE A 50 14.22 -2.28 -0.22
C PHE A 50 15.58 -2.74 0.27
N VAL A 51 16.32 -1.91 1.01
CA VAL A 51 17.46 -2.41 1.80
C VAL A 51 16.93 -2.74 3.18
N VAL A 52 16.64 -4.02 3.40
CA VAL A 52 16.27 -4.55 4.72
C VAL A 52 17.37 -5.51 5.12
N ASP A 53 18.01 -5.25 6.25
CA ASP A 53 19.07 -6.12 6.79
C ASP A 53 20.22 -6.35 5.79
N GLU A 54 20.68 -5.26 5.15
CA GLU A 54 21.74 -5.28 4.12
C GLU A 54 21.40 -6.03 2.82
N VAL A 55 20.18 -6.58 2.68
CA VAL A 55 19.72 -7.26 1.47
C VAL A 55 18.79 -6.34 0.66
N LYS A 56 19.09 -6.21 -0.64
CA LYS A 56 18.20 -5.55 -1.61
C LYS A 56 17.05 -6.51 -1.96
N ILE A 57 15.88 -6.28 -1.39
CA ILE A 57 14.66 -7.01 -1.68
C ILE A 57 13.79 -6.15 -2.60
N ASN A 58 13.39 -6.67 -3.76
CA ASN A 58 12.33 -6.02 -4.55
C ASN A 58 10.97 -6.49 -4.03
N THR A 59 10.36 -5.71 -3.13
CA THR A 59 8.99 -5.96 -2.65
C THR A 59 8.00 -5.11 -3.44
N LYS A 60 6.75 -5.59 -3.53
CA LYS A 60 5.67 -4.89 -4.22
C LYS A 60 5.04 -3.88 -3.28
N CYS A 61 5.27 -2.60 -3.52
CA CYS A 61 4.73 -1.53 -2.68
C CYS A 61 3.83 -0.61 -3.50
N ALA A 62 2.87 0.03 -2.86
CA ALA A 62 2.02 1.06 -3.44
C ALA A 62 1.98 2.28 -2.54
N THR A 63 1.77 3.46 -3.11
CA THR A 63 1.48 4.66 -2.32
C THR A 63 0.04 4.66 -1.82
N LEU A 64 -0.26 5.43 -0.78
CA LEU A 64 -1.64 5.64 -0.36
C LEU A 64 -2.49 6.13 -1.54
N GLU A 65 -1.93 7.04 -2.34
CA GLU A 65 -2.61 7.65 -3.48
C GLU A 65 -3.03 6.60 -4.52
N ASP A 66 -2.16 5.64 -4.83
CA ASP A 66 -2.49 4.51 -5.71
C ASP A 66 -3.60 3.62 -5.13
N ILE A 67 -3.56 3.37 -3.82
CA ILE A 67 -4.57 2.56 -3.15
C ILE A 67 -5.93 3.29 -3.14
N GLU A 68 -5.94 4.59 -2.88
CA GLU A 68 -7.15 5.42 -2.95
C GLU A 68 -7.68 5.51 -4.38
N ARG A 69 -6.80 5.63 -5.39
CA ARG A 69 -7.19 5.60 -6.80
C ARG A 69 -7.81 4.26 -7.18
N ALA A 70 -7.22 3.13 -6.80
CA ALA A 70 -7.76 1.82 -7.11
C ALA A 70 -9.12 1.57 -6.43
N ARG A 71 -9.29 2.03 -5.19
CA ARG A 71 -10.57 1.95 -4.48
C ARG A 71 -11.62 2.87 -5.07
N THR A 72 -11.23 4.06 -5.52
CA THR A 72 -12.12 4.97 -6.26
C THR A 72 -12.50 4.40 -7.62
N ALA A 73 -11.57 3.72 -8.30
CA ALA A 73 -11.83 3.03 -9.56
C ALA A 73 -12.79 1.85 -9.37
N LYS A 74 -12.61 1.02 -8.34
CA LYS A 74 -13.56 -0.05 -7.98
C LYS A 74 -14.92 0.49 -7.52
N GLY A 75 -14.95 1.64 -6.85
CA GLY A 75 -16.17 2.32 -6.43
C GLY A 75 -17.00 2.92 -7.56
N LYS A 76 -16.50 2.92 -8.81
CA LYS A 76 -17.21 3.45 -9.99
C LYS A 76 -17.97 2.39 -10.80
N THR A 77 -18.32 1.27 -10.17
CA THR A 77 -19.31 0.32 -10.71
C THR A 77 -20.56 0.34 -9.84
N ILE A 78 -21.35 1.41 -9.95
CA ILE A 78 -22.83 1.44 -9.89
C ILE A 78 -23.32 2.86 -10.16
#